data_AF-A0A367FPF2-F1
#
_entry.id   AF-A0A367FPF2-F1
#
_cell.length_a   1.000
_cell.length_b   1.000
_cell.length_c   1.000
_cell.angle_alpha   90.00
_cell.angle_beta   90.00
_cell.angle_gamma   90.00
#
_symmetry.space_group_name_H-M   'P 1'
#
loop_
_entity.id
_entity.type
_entity.pdbx_description
1 polymer ?
#
loop_
_entity_poly.entity_id
_entity_poly.type
_entity_poly.pdbx_seq_one_letter_code
_entity_poly.pdbx_strand_id
1 'polypeptide(L)'
;MNRIVRFLGLSATAGALSLGLCAPAAEASALADRTATVNITFDMMDYENFGKNERCRHNLLRSKTGRIGGPATNFKAWATCGGEIRTEIHYRLRWAAPGILTVDNIVIWFFEGDSADTPWLKGKGSIGTFMLWMGQTATRQIRVQNDADGQPDDRTILTFTVSN
;
A
#
# COMPACT_ATOMS: atom_id res chain seq x y z
N MET A 1 -1.75 -37.51 91.00
CA MET A 1 -2.12 -38.27 89.78
C MET A 1 -1.58 -37.52 88.58
N ASN A 2 -0.61 -38.13 87.89
CA ASN A 2 0.08 -37.63 86.72
C ASN A 2 -0.85 -37.47 85.51
N ARG A 3 -0.73 -36.37 84.77
CA ARG A 3 -0.80 -36.39 83.31
C ARG A 3 0.17 -35.37 82.69
N ILE A 4 1.21 -35.92 82.09
CA ILE A 4 2.13 -35.30 81.15
C ILE A 4 1.36 -35.13 79.83
N VAL A 5 1.43 -33.95 79.22
CA VAL A 5 1.13 -33.76 77.80
C VAL A 5 2.27 -32.94 77.18
N ARG A 6 3.06 -33.61 76.35
CA ARG A 6 4.00 -33.02 75.40
C ARG A 6 3.19 -32.60 74.16
N PHE A 7 3.42 -31.40 73.64
CA PHE A 7 3.14 -31.10 72.24
C PHE A 7 4.33 -30.39 71.60
N LEU A 8 4.60 -30.86 70.39
CA LEU A 8 5.75 -30.59 69.53
C LEU A 8 5.76 -29.16 68.99
N GLY A 9 6.98 -28.67 68.74
CA GLY A 9 7.22 -27.39 68.10
C GLY A 9 6.67 -27.31 66.68
N LEU A 10 6.26 -26.10 66.30
CA LEU A 10 6.12 -25.69 64.92
C LEU A 10 7.22 -24.69 64.59
N SER A 11 8.09 -25.12 63.68
CA SER A 11 9.08 -24.30 62.98
C SER A 11 8.35 -23.26 62.12
N ALA A 12 8.59 -21.98 62.35
CA ALA A 12 8.13 -20.92 61.47
C ALA A 12 9.02 -20.87 60.22
N THR A 13 8.54 -21.41 59.10
CA THR A 13 9.13 -21.16 57.78
C THR A 13 8.75 -19.75 57.35
N ALA A 14 9.73 -18.85 57.38
CA ALA A 14 9.61 -17.52 56.76
C ALA A 14 9.48 -17.71 55.23
N GLY A 15 8.27 -17.55 54.71
CA GLY A 15 8.03 -17.45 53.28
C GLY A 15 8.60 -16.15 52.75
N ALA A 16 9.70 -16.23 51.99
CA ALA A 16 10.20 -15.12 51.21
C ALA A 16 9.19 -14.81 50.09
N LEU A 17 8.48 -13.69 50.20
CA LEU A 17 7.77 -13.10 49.06
C LEU A 17 8.81 -12.62 48.05
N SER A 18 9.09 -13.45 47.06
CA SER A 18 9.73 -13.01 45.83
C SER A 18 8.77 -12.05 45.12
N LEU A 19 8.94 -10.75 45.35
CA LEU A 19 8.37 -9.70 44.51
C LEU A 19 9.00 -9.87 43.12
N GLY A 20 8.34 -10.66 42.28
CA GLY A 20 8.64 -10.73 40.85
C GLY A 20 8.41 -9.35 40.27
N LEU A 21 9.49 -8.62 40.01
CA LEU A 21 9.45 -7.46 39.15
C LEU A 21 8.91 -7.94 37.80
N CYS A 22 7.65 -7.64 37.51
CA CYS A 22 7.19 -7.57 36.14
C CYS A 22 7.97 -6.43 35.47
N ALA A 23 9.10 -6.78 34.85
CA ALA A 23 9.72 -5.91 33.88
C ALA A 23 8.65 -5.63 32.80
N PRO A 24 8.33 -4.36 32.50
CA PRO A 24 7.52 -4.07 31.34
C PRO A 24 8.28 -4.63 30.14
N ALA A 25 7.66 -5.56 29.42
CA ALA A 25 8.16 -6.00 28.13
C ALA A 25 8.34 -4.74 27.28
N ALA A 26 9.59 -4.37 27.02
CA ALA A 26 9.92 -3.23 26.18
C ALA A 26 9.17 -3.40 24.86
N GLU A 27 8.43 -2.37 24.44
CA GLU A 27 7.77 -2.30 23.13
C GLU A 27 8.83 -2.29 22.02
N ALA A 28 9.37 -3.47 21.71
CA ALA A 28 10.19 -3.70 20.53
C ALA A 28 9.29 -3.78 19.29
N SER A 29 8.58 -2.69 18.99
CA SER A 29 7.83 -2.56 17.72
C SER A 29 8.08 -1.23 17.03
N ALA A 30 9.20 -0.57 17.33
CA ALA A 30 9.49 0.74 16.78
C ALA A 30 9.96 0.73 15.31
N LEU A 31 10.34 -0.41 14.72
CA LEU A 31 11.06 -0.43 13.43
C LEU A 31 10.87 -1.72 12.60
N ALA A 32 9.65 -2.28 12.55
CA ALA A 32 9.35 -3.47 11.74
C ALA A 32 8.99 -3.14 10.29
N ASP A 33 9.27 -4.06 9.38
CA ASP A 33 8.78 -4.00 7.99
C ASP A 33 7.30 -4.35 7.92
N ARG A 34 6.61 -3.69 6.99
CA ARG A 34 5.20 -3.88 6.68
C ARG A 34 5.01 -3.99 5.18
N THR A 35 3.95 -4.67 4.80
CA THR A 35 3.61 -4.94 3.39
C THR A 35 2.23 -4.42 3.11
N ALA A 36 2.07 -3.67 2.02
CA ALA A 36 0.79 -3.37 1.41
C ALA A 36 0.62 -4.22 0.15
N THR A 37 -0.62 -4.61 -0.13
CA THR A 37 -0.99 -5.21 -1.41
C THR A 37 -1.58 -4.12 -2.29
N VAL A 38 -1.01 -3.93 -3.48
CA VAL A 38 -1.44 -2.95 -4.46
C VAL A 38 -1.92 -3.68 -5.71
N ASN A 39 -3.15 -3.44 -6.12
CA ASN A 39 -3.70 -3.91 -7.39
C ASN A 39 -4.00 -2.71 -8.29
N ILE A 40 -3.45 -2.74 -9.50
CA ILE A 40 -3.60 -1.66 -10.47
C ILE A 40 -4.20 -2.24 -11.74
N THR A 41 -5.39 -1.78 -12.10
CA THR A 41 -6.04 -2.14 -13.35
C THR A 41 -5.98 -0.97 -14.31
N PHE A 42 -5.51 -1.23 -15.53
CA PHE A 42 -5.54 -0.31 -16.64
C PHE A 42 -6.57 -0.81 -17.64
N ASP A 43 -7.66 -0.06 -17.82
CA ASP A 43 -8.63 -0.26 -18.89
C ASP A 43 -8.39 0.79 -19.97
N MET A 44 -7.80 0.38 -21.08
CA MET A 44 -7.26 1.26 -22.11
C MET A 44 -8.09 1.16 -23.39
N MET A 45 -8.29 2.29 -24.05
CA MET A 45 -8.80 2.39 -25.41
C MET A 45 -7.76 3.10 -26.25
N ASP A 46 -7.43 2.46 -27.36
CA ASP A 46 -6.75 3.04 -28.49
C ASP A 46 -7.77 3.26 -29.62
N TYR A 47 -8.02 4.51 -29.97
CA TYR A 47 -9.04 4.92 -30.90
C TYR A 47 -8.42 5.22 -32.26
N GLU A 48 -8.86 4.46 -33.25
CA GLU A 48 -8.36 4.57 -34.61
C GLU A 48 -9.40 5.23 -35.50
N ASN A 49 -8.97 6.29 -36.22
CA ASN A 49 -9.81 6.91 -37.25
C ASN A 49 -10.00 5.97 -38.46
N PHE A 50 -9.05 5.06 -38.69
CA PHE A 50 -9.09 4.06 -39.74
C PHE A 50 -8.68 2.69 -39.19
N GLY A 51 -9.54 1.69 -39.34
CA GLY A 51 -9.28 0.34 -38.84
C GLY A 51 -10.14 -0.01 -37.63
N LYS A 52 -9.60 -0.85 -36.73
CA LYS A 52 -10.32 -1.30 -35.52
C LYS A 52 -9.67 -0.68 -34.30
N ASN A 53 -10.48 -0.03 -33.48
CA ASN A 53 -10.06 0.40 -32.14
C ASN A 53 -9.54 -0.78 -31.33
N GLU A 54 -8.48 -0.56 -30.57
CA GLU A 54 -7.94 -1.56 -29.67
C GLU A 54 -8.36 -1.30 -28.23
N ARG A 55 -8.65 -2.39 -27.51
CA ARG A 55 -9.02 -2.33 -26.10
C ARG A 55 -8.15 -3.29 -25.33
N CYS A 56 -7.41 -2.76 -24.37
CA CYS A 56 -6.49 -3.54 -23.55
C CYS A 56 -6.89 -3.45 -22.09
N ARG A 57 -6.89 -4.57 -21.39
CA ARG A 57 -7.08 -4.62 -19.94
C ARG A 57 -5.88 -5.30 -19.29
N HIS A 58 -5.18 -4.55 -18.43
CA HIS A 58 -4.03 -5.05 -17.68
C HIS A 58 -4.35 -5.04 -16.19
N ASN A 59 -3.95 -6.08 -15.47
CA ASN A 59 -4.12 -6.16 -14.01
C ASN A 59 -2.79 -6.49 -13.34
N LEU A 60 -2.26 -5.56 -12.55
CA LEU A 60 -0.96 -5.66 -11.90
C LEU A 60 -1.14 -5.73 -10.38
N LEU A 61 -1.09 -6.95 -9.84
CA LEU A 61 -1.04 -7.19 -8.40
C LEU A 61 0.41 -7.21 -7.91
N ARG A 62 0.74 -6.42 -6.88
CA ARG A 62 2.10 -6.29 -6.33
C ARG A 62 2.06 -6.14 -4.81
N SER A 63 2.97 -6.82 -4.13
CA SER A 63 3.28 -6.58 -2.72
C SER A 63 4.37 -5.51 -2.61
N LYS A 64 4.14 -4.48 -1.80
CA LYS A 64 5.08 -3.37 -1.59
C LYS A 64 5.44 -3.29 -0.11
N THR A 65 6.74 -3.29 0.18
CA THR A 65 7.25 -3.26 1.55
C THR A 65 7.76 -1.87 1.94
N GLY A 66 7.72 -1.58 3.23
CA GLY A 66 8.32 -0.40 3.83
C GLY A 66 8.44 -0.54 5.33
N ARG A 67 9.30 0.29 5.94
CA ARG A 67 9.59 0.25 7.37
C ARG A 67 8.68 1.19 8.14
N ILE A 68 8.15 0.74 9.28
CA ILE A 68 7.43 1.61 10.23
C ILE A 68 8.36 2.72 10.72
N GLY A 69 7.86 3.96 10.69
CA GLY A 69 8.64 5.16 11.04
C GLY A 69 9.73 5.51 10.02
N GLY A 70 9.86 4.72 8.95
CA GLY A 70 10.85 4.90 7.90
C GLY A 70 10.47 6.01 6.90
N PRO A 71 11.37 6.30 5.96
CA PRO A 71 11.08 7.22 4.87
C PRO A 71 9.97 6.67 3.96
N ALA A 72 9.31 7.57 3.24
CA ALA A 72 8.34 7.19 2.24
C ALA A 72 9.04 6.57 1.01
N THR A 73 8.42 5.56 0.40
CA THR A 73 8.97 4.85 -0.78
C THR A 73 8.11 5.14 -2.00
N ASN A 74 8.75 5.54 -3.10
CA ASN A 74 8.08 5.79 -4.38
C ASN A 74 8.02 4.51 -5.22
N PHE A 75 6.93 4.34 -5.95
CA PHE A 75 6.69 3.21 -6.84
C PHE A 75 6.12 3.71 -8.17
N LYS A 76 6.39 2.93 -9.21
CA LYS A 76 5.88 3.14 -10.57
C LYS A 76 5.29 1.83 -11.10
N ALA A 77 4.22 1.94 -11.87
CA ALA A 77 3.73 0.88 -12.74
C ALA A 77 3.22 1.49 -14.05
N TRP A 78 3.14 0.68 -15.11
CA TRP A 78 2.69 1.16 -16.41
C TRP A 78 2.13 0.00 -17.24
N ALA A 79 1.38 0.36 -18.28
CA ALA A 79 0.84 -0.55 -19.28
C ALA A 79 0.69 0.16 -20.64
N THR A 80 0.54 -0.62 -21.70
CA THR A 80 0.43 -0.14 -23.09
C THR A 80 -0.76 -0.75 -23.83
N CYS A 81 -1.20 -0.09 -24.91
CA CYS A 81 -2.23 -0.58 -25.83
C CYS A 81 -1.93 -0.08 -27.26
N GLY A 82 -2.34 -0.82 -28.29
CA GLY A 82 -2.13 -0.50 -29.72
C GLY A 82 -0.69 -0.34 -30.20
N GLY A 83 0.29 -0.47 -29.30
CA GLY A 83 1.69 -0.23 -29.61
C GLY A 83 2.07 1.25 -29.58
N GLU A 84 1.13 2.18 -29.40
CA GLU A 84 1.35 3.63 -29.39
C GLU A 84 0.98 4.32 -28.07
N ILE A 85 0.03 3.78 -27.32
CA ILE A 85 -0.38 4.34 -26.04
C ILE A 85 0.40 3.70 -24.88
N ARG A 86 0.89 4.53 -23.95
CA ARG A 86 1.41 4.12 -22.65
C ARG A 86 0.80 4.95 -21.52
N THR A 87 0.28 4.28 -20.50
CA THR A 87 -0.17 4.93 -19.27
C THR A 87 0.71 4.50 -18.10
N GLU A 88 1.17 5.48 -17.33
CA GLU A 88 2.00 5.29 -16.14
C GLU A 88 1.28 5.79 -14.90
N ILE A 89 1.44 5.09 -13.78
CA ILE A 89 1.10 5.57 -12.45
C ILE A 89 2.35 5.62 -11.59
N HIS A 90 2.52 6.76 -10.93
CA HIS A 90 3.54 7.03 -9.91
C HIS A 90 2.79 7.23 -8.60
N TYR A 91 3.27 6.62 -7.51
CA TYR A 91 2.65 6.74 -6.21
C TYR A 91 3.67 6.50 -5.10
N ARG A 92 3.35 6.96 -3.90
CA ARG A 92 4.24 6.84 -2.74
C ARG A 92 3.51 6.26 -1.55
N LEU A 93 4.20 5.36 -0.84
CA LEU A 93 3.71 4.70 0.37
C LEU A 93 4.57 5.10 1.57
N ARG A 94 3.92 5.33 2.72
CA ARG A 94 4.61 5.59 3.99
C ARG A 94 3.88 4.95 5.17
N TRP A 95 4.59 4.13 5.93
CA TRP A 95 4.13 3.63 7.23
C TRP A 95 4.61 4.57 8.34
N ALA A 96 3.86 5.65 8.57
CA ALA A 96 4.26 6.69 9.52
C ALA A 96 4.27 6.19 10.97
N ALA A 97 3.38 5.25 11.30
CA ALA A 97 3.23 4.64 12.61
C ALA A 97 2.72 3.20 12.46
N PRO A 98 2.80 2.35 13.50
CA PRO A 98 2.22 1.02 13.48
C PRO A 98 0.76 1.04 13.02
N GLY A 99 0.44 0.25 12.00
CA GLY A 99 -0.93 0.09 11.49
C GLY A 99 -1.47 1.23 10.62
N ILE A 100 -0.72 2.30 10.36
CA ILE A 100 -1.16 3.41 9.51
C ILE A 100 -0.31 3.48 8.23
N LEU A 101 -0.95 3.23 7.09
CA LEU A 101 -0.37 3.45 5.77
C LEU A 101 -0.91 4.75 5.18
N THR A 102 -0.01 5.67 4.80
CA THR A 102 -0.34 6.82 3.96
C THR A 102 0.01 6.50 2.51
N VAL A 103 -0.92 6.80 1.60
CA VAL A 103 -0.77 6.68 0.15
C VAL A 103 -0.92 8.07 -0.45
N ASP A 104 0.15 8.59 -1.03
CA ASP A 104 0.19 9.96 -1.56
C ASP A 104 1.00 10.05 -2.87
N ASN A 105 1.15 11.28 -3.37
CA ASN A 105 1.84 11.58 -4.63
C ASN A 105 1.39 10.68 -5.80
N ILE A 106 0.08 10.46 -5.90
CA ILE A 106 -0.51 9.56 -6.90
C ILE A 106 -0.75 10.35 -8.17
N VAL A 107 0.12 10.17 -9.16
CA VAL A 107 0.09 10.88 -10.43
C VAL A 107 0.03 9.88 -11.57
N ILE A 108 -0.85 10.14 -12.53
CA ILE A 108 -1.07 9.31 -13.70
C ILE A 108 -0.69 10.12 -14.93
N TRP A 109 0.13 9.54 -15.78
CA TRP A 109 0.60 10.13 -17.03
C TRP A 109 0.15 9.27 -18.21
N PHE A 110 -0.38 9.91 -19.23
CA PHE A 110 -0.85 9.29 -20.47
C PHE A 110 0.01 9.79 -21.63
N PHE A 111 0.65 8.85 -22.31
CA PHE A 111 1.55 9.09 -23.44
C PHE A 111 0.97 8.44 -24.69
N GLU A 112 1.16 9.11 -25.82
CA GLU A 112 0.71 8.63 -27.14
C GLU A 112 1.55 9.30 -28.24
N GLY A 113 1.80 8.55 -29.30
CA GLY A 113 2.63 8.89 -30.45
C GLY A 113 2.95 7.62 -31.23
N ASP A 114 3.78 7.68 -32.27
CA ASP A 114 4.02 6.54 -33.19
C ASP A 114 4.53 5.22 -32.54
N SER A 115 4.89 5.26 -31.25
CA SER A 115 5.15 4.07 -30.43
C SER A 115 4.91 4.35 -28.95
N ALA A 116 4.68 3.30 -28.17
CA ALA A 116 4.44 3.37 -26.73
C ALA A 116 5.64 3.87 -25.91
N ASP A 117 6.83 3.88 -26.50
CA ASP A 117 8.03 4.45 -25.89
C ASP A 117 8.16 5.96 -26.10
N THR A 118 7.18 6.58 -26.78
CA THR A 118 7.11 8.02 -27.00
C THR A 118 7.30 8.85 -25.71
N PRO A 119 8.03 9.98 -25.78
CA PRO A 119 8.10 10.93 -24.69
C PRO A 119 6.91 11.90 -24.66
N TRP A 120 5.99 11.84 -25.64
CA TRP A 120 4.92 12.82 -25.78
C TRP A 120 3.81 12.57 -24.77
N LEU A 121 3.82 13.36 -23.70
CA LEU A 121 2.75 13.38 -22.71
C LEU A 121 1.52 14.08 -23.29
N LYS A 122 0.42 13.36 -23.41
CA LYS A 122 -0.85 13.85 -23.97
C LYS A 122 -1.94 14.04 -22.92
N GLY A 123 -1.82 13.40 -21.77
CA GLY A 123 -2.79 13.52 -20.67
C GLY A 123 -2.14 13.34 -19.30
N LYS A 124 -2.76 13.94 -18.27
CA LYS A 124 -2.32 13.78 -16.88
C LYS A 124 -3.48 13.83 -15.90
N GLY A 125 -3.34 13.10 -14.81
CA GLY A 125 -4.30 13.11 -13.71
C GLY A 125 -3.63 12.85 -12.37
N SER A 126 -4.35 13.07 -11.27
CA SER A 126 -3.87 12.76 -9.94
C SER A 126 -5.00 12.28 -9.05
N ILE A 127 -4.69 11.36 -8.13
CA ILE A 127 -5.61 10.91 -7.09
C ILE A 127 -5.20 11.58 -5.77
N GLY A 128 -6.18 12.08 -5.01
CA GLY A 128 -5.95 12.68 -3.71
C GLY A 128 -5.30 11.70 -2.72
N THR A 129 -4.54 12.25 -1.77
CA THR A 129 -3.92 11.46 -0.69
C THR A 129 -4.98 10.77 0.14
N PHE A 130 -4.69 9.55 0.59
CA PHE A 130 -5.54 8.84 1.55
C PHE A 130 -4.72 8.00 2.53
N MET A 131 -5.37 7.64 3.63
CA MET A 131 -4.78 6.81 4.68
C MET A 131 -5.58 5.53 4.85
N LEU A 132 -4.90 4.45 5.21
CA LEU A 132 -5.47 3.16 5.52
C LEU A 132 -5.00 2.71 6.89
N TRP A 133 -5.96 2.40 7.76
CA TRP A 133 -5.69 1.65 8.99
C TRP A 133 -5.42 0.17 8.65
N MET A 134 -4.90 -0.59 9.61
CA MET A 134 -4.59 -2.00 9.43
C MET A 134 -5.86 -2.79 9.05
N GLY A 135 -5.75 -3.65 8.03
CA GLY A 135 -6.86 -4.44 7.51
C GLY A 135 -7.81 -3.68 6.59
N GLN A 136 -7.58 -2.37 6.36
CA GLN A 136 -8.40 -1.60 5.44
C GLN A 136 -7.92 -1.71 3.99
N THR A 137 -8.88 -1.63 3.08
CA THR A 137 -8.67 -1.53 1.64
C THR A 137 -9.35 -0.27 1.13
N ALA A 138 -8.70 0.46 0.22
CA ALA A 138 -9.31 1.52 -0.55
C ALA A 138 -9.13 1.27 -2.04
N THR A 139 -10.18 1.59 -2.81
CA THR A 139 -10.15 1.65 -4.26
C THR A 139 -10.37 3.10 -4.69
N ARG A 140 -9.58 3.55 -5.67
CA ARG A 140 -9.70 4.85 -6.32
C ARG A 140 -9.69 4.63 -7.83
N GLN A 141 -10.36 5.49 -8.57
CA GLN A 141 -10.41 5.41 -10.02
C GLN A 141 -10.19 6.80 -10.61
N ILE A 142 -9.51 6.85 -11.74
CA ILE A 142 -9.34 8.06 -12.53
C ILE A 142 -9.36 7.73 -14.01
N ARG A 143 -9.90 8.64 -14.82
CA ARG A 143 -9.75 8.63 -16.27
C ARG A 143 -8.67 9.64 -16.66
N VAL A 144 -7.75 9.21 -17.50
CA VAL A 144 -6.81 10.07 -18.24
C VAL A 144 -6.99 9.79 -19.73
N GLN A 145 -6.73 10.78 -20.57
CA GLN A 145 -6.99 10.69 -22.01
C GLN A 145 -6.06 11.63 -22.79
N ASN A 146 -6.04 11.52 -24.11
CA ASN A 146 -5.36 12.50 -24.96
C ASN A 146 -6.13 13.83 -24.93
N ASP A 147 -5.55 14.82 -24.24
CA ASP A 147 -6.08 16.17 -24.12
C ASP A 147 -5.43 17.16 -25.10
N ALA A 148 -4.42 16.72 -25.86
CA ALA A 148 -3.58 17.62 -26.66
C ALA A 148 -3.97 17.64 -28.15
N ASP A 149 -4.36 16.50 -28.73
CA ASP A 149 -4.58 16.38 -30.19
C ASP A 149 -6.07 16.32 -30.57
N GLY A 150 -6.97 16.57 -29.61
CA GLY A 150 -8.42 16.53 -29.85
C GLY A 150 -8.97 15.11 -30.04
N GLN A 151 -8.24 14.08 -29.60
CA GLN A 151 -8.64 12.67 -29.64
C GLN A 151 -8.94 12.12 -28.22
N PRO A 152 -9.94 12.65 -27.50
CA PRO A 152 -10.22 12.23 -26.11
C PRO A 152 -10.74 10.79 -25.99
N ASP A 153 -10.95 10.12 -27.12
CA ASP A 153 -11.32 8.71 -27.18
C ASP A 153 -10.15 7.79 -26.83
N ASP A 154 -8.91 8.23 -27.08
CA ASP A 154 -7.68 7.64 -26.56
C ASP A 154 -7.59 7.88 -25.07
N ARG A 155 -7.70 6.81 -24.31
CA ARG A 155 -7.90 6.92 -22.87
C ARG A 155 -7.45 5.72 -22.08
N THR A 156 -7.25 5.97 -20.81
CA THR A 156 -7.13 4.94 -19.79
C THR A 156 -8.02 5.26 -18.60
N ILE A 157 -8.86 4.30 -18.22
CA ILE A 157 -9.50 4.28 -16.90
C ILE A 157 -8.60 3.43 -16.01
N LEU A 158 -7.95 4.08 -15.06
CA LEU A 158 -7.06 3.45 -14.10
C LEU A 158 -7.81 3.21 -12.79
N THR A 159 -7.88 1.96 -12.36
CA THR A 159 -8.39 1.58 -11.03
C THR A 159 -7.22 1.19 -10.12
N PHE A 160 -7.08 1.89 -9.01
CA PHE A 160 -6.00 1.75 -8.05
C PHE A 160 -6.54 1.28 -6.71
N THR A 161 -6.24 0.04 -6.35
CA THR A 161 -6.67 -0.58 -5.08
C THR A 161 -5.46 -0.84 -4.20
N VAL A 162 -5.53 -0.42 -2.93
CA VAL A 162 -4.49 -0.64 -1.94
C VAL A 162 -5.10 -1.27 -0.69
N SER A 163 -4.47 -2.32 -0.18
CA SER A 163 -4.77 -2.97 1.10
C SER A 163 -3.57 -2.86 2.02
N ASN A 164 -3.79 -2.45 3.28
CA ASN A 164 -2.80 -2.36 4.35
C ASN A 164 -2.97 -3.47 5.39
#